data_AF-A0A9D7EXR4-F1
#
_entry.id   AF-A0A9D7EXR4-F1
#
_cell.length_a   1.000
_cell.length_b   1.000
_cell.length_c   1.000
_cell.angle_alpha   90.00
_cell.angle_beta   90.00
_cell.angle_gamma   90.00
#
_symmetry.space_group_name_H-M   'P 1'
#
loop_
_entity.id
_entity.type
_entity.pdbx_description
1 polymer ?
#
loop_
_entity_poly.entity_id
_entity_poly.type
_entity_poly.pdbx_seq_one_letter_code
_entity_poly.pdbx_strand_id
1 'polypeptide(L)'
;MKTIILFLFLLSASGLAISQEAQDPAEAIRELKEGVLVVRLRTQANKMARLEELMAKESPGNIMHKRLAYELEETRKDAAYENRLLVEAFRNNYRFSEVLFLPDSLAPMLKAQKQEGIFLNDSLQLDPA
;
A
#
# COMPACT_ATOMS: atom_id res chain seq x y z
N MET A 1 17.83 -19.60 20.77
CA MET A 1 16.99 -18.51 20.20
C MET A 1 17.16 -17.28 21.08
N LYS A 2 17.75 -16.19 20.55
CA LYS A 2 17.97 -14.94 21.30
C LYS A 2 17.06 -13.86 20.71
N THR A 3 16.09 -13.44 21.51
CA THR A 3 15.23 -12.28 21.28
C THR A 3 16.03 -11.02 21.64
N ILE A 4 16.17 -10.07 20.73
CA ILE A 4 16.73 -8.74 21.01
C ILE A 4 15.55 -7.79 21.21
N ILE A 5 15.38 -7.35 22.46
CA ILE A 5 14.48 -6.28 22.87
C ILE A 5 15.28 -4.97 22.77
N LEU A 6 14.85 -4.02 21.93
CA LEU A 6 15.52 -2.73 21.80
C LEU A 6 15.06 -1.82 22.95
N PHE A 7 15.90 -1.70 23.98
CA PHE A 7 15.76 -0.72 25.06
C PHE A 7 16.21 0.65 24.55
N LEU A 8 15.32 1.64 24.62
CA LEU A 8 15.60 3.03 24.29
C LEU A 8 16.54 3.61 25.37
N PHE A 9 17.84 3.64 25.10
CA PHE A 9 18.81 4.32 25.95
C PHE A 9 18.77 5.83 25.68
N LEU A 10 18.16 6.57 26.60
CA LEU A 10 18.43 8.00 26.81
C LEU A 10 19.84 8.11 27.37
N LEU A 11 20.84 8.24 26.50
CA LEU A 11 22.23 8.51 26.87
C LEU A 11 22.56 9.95 26.49
N SER A 12 22.65 10.74 27.55
CA SER A 12 23.10 12.13 27.62
C SER A 12 24.44 12.36 26.92
N ALA A 13 24.45 13.41 26.10
CA ALA A 13 25.57 14.25 25.66
C ALA A 13 26.99 13.76 26.00
N SER A 14 27.68 13.21 25.00
CA SER A 14 29.14 13.20 24.89
C SER A 14 29.54 13.09 23.42
N GLY A 15 29.69 14.24 22.76
CA GLY A 15 30.77 14.47 21.79
C GLY A 15 30.96 13.53 20.60
N LEU A 16 29.93 12.87 20.06
CA LEU A 16 29.96 12.38 18.69
C LEU A 16 29.05 13.29 17.87
N ALA A 17 29.66 14.31 17.27
CA ALA A 17 29.09 14.94 16.09
C ALA A 17 28.88 13.84 15.06
N ILE A 18 27.66 13.32 14.99
CA ILE A 18 27.16 12.68 13.79
C ILE A 18 27.22 13.82 12.78
N SER A 19 28.28 13.89 11.98
CA SER A 19 28.20 14.65 10.75
C SER A 19 27.16 13.89 9.93
N GLN A 20 25.91 14.30 10.03
CA GLN A 20 25.08 14.28 8.85
C GLN A 20 25.88 15.14 7.87
N GLU A 21 26.63 14.51 6.97
CA GLU A 21 27.01 15.20 5.75
C GLU A 21 25.69 15.79 5.25
N ALA A 22 25.58 17.11 5.31
CA ALA A 22 24.42 17.80 4.81
C ALA A 22 24.48 17.57 3.30
N GLN A 23 23.83 16.48 2.86
CA GLN A 23 23.63 16.17 1.46
C GLN A 23 23.09 17.45 0.84
N ASP A 24 23.72 17.92 -0.25
CA ASP A 24 23.31 19.17 -0.90
C ASP A 24 21.79 19.10 -1.13
N PRO A 25 21.00 20.03 -0.59
CA PRO A 25 19.55 20.01 -0.77
C PRO A 25 19.14 19.90 -2.25
N ALA A 26 19.94 20.46 -3.16
CA ALA A 26 19.72 20.35 -4.59
C ALA A 26 19.89 18.90 -5.10
N GLU A 27 20.89 18.19 -4.60
CA GLU A 27 21.16 16.79 -4.92
C GLU A 27 20.08 15.86 -4.37
N ALA A 28 19.67 16.05 -3.11
CA ALA A 28 18.57 15.28 -2.51
C ALA A 28 17.24 15.48 -3.26
N ILE A 29 16.94 16.70 -3.70
CA ILE A 29 15.74 16.98 -4.52
C ILE A 29 15.85 16.28 -5.88
N ARG A 30 17.03 16.28 -6.49
CA ARG A 30 17.26 15.60 -7.78
C ARG A 30 17.02 14.09 -7.65
N GLU A 31 17.58 13.45 -6.63
CA GLU A 31 17.36 12.02 -6.34
C GLU A 31 15.87 11.69 -6.18
N LEU A 32 15.12 12.52 -5.46
CA LEU A 32 13.68 12.31 -5.28
C LEU A 32 12.86 12.50 -6.57
N LYS A 33 13.27 13.43 -7.45
CA LYS A 33 12.62 13.63 -8.76
C LYS A 33 12.90 12.49 -9.74
N GLU A 34 14.13 11.97 -9.72
CA GLU A 34 14.57 10.84 -10.55
C GLU A 34 14.04 9.50 -10.03
N GLY A 35 13.66 9.44 -8.75
CA GLY A 35 13.02 8.28 -8.15
C GLY A 35 11.55 8.09 -8.53
N VAL A 36 10.91 7.13 -7.87
CA VAL A 36 9.50 6.76 -8.10
C VAL A 36 8.71 6.89 -6.80
N LEU A 37 7.55 7.53 -6.87
CA LEU A 37 6.55 7.51 -5.81
C LEU A 37 5.66 6.26 -5.97
N VAL A 38 5.76 5.34 -5.02
CA VAL A 38 4.85 4.18 -4.96
C VAL A 38 3.65 4.49 -4.09
N VAL A 39 2.46 4.40 -4.68
CA VAL A 39 1.18 4.66 -4.02
C VAL A 39 0.47 3.35 -3.72
N ARG A 40 0.24 3.09 -2.43
CA ARG A 40 -0.42 1.86 -1.97
C ARG A 40 -1.94 2.00 -2.00
N LEU A 41 -2.60 1.20 -2.84
CA LEU A 41 -4.05 1.12 -2.97
C LEU A 41 -4.63 0.11 -1.97
N ARG A 42 -5.72 0.47 -1.29
CA ARG A 42 -6.34 -0.44 -0.31
C ARG A 42 -7.24 -1.42 -1.03
N THR A 43 -7.02 -2.72 -0.84
CA THR A 43 -7.88 -3.74 -1.48
C THR A 43 -9.06 -4.16 -0.61
N GLN A 44 -9.03 -3.86 0.69
CA GLN A 44 -9.99 -4.39 1.68
C GLN A 44 -10.07 -5.94 1.68
N ALA A 45 -9.02 -6.62 1.22
CA ALA A 45 -8.99 -8.07 1.02
C ALA A 45 -9.39 -8.85 2.29
N ASN A 46 -8.91 -8.43 3.47
CA ASN A 46 -9.25 -9.08 4.74
C ASN A 46 -10.74 -9.00 5.06
N LYS A 47 -11.38 -7.86 4.78
CA LYS A 47 -12.82 -7.69 5.02
C LYS A 47 -13.63 -8.54 4.06
N MET A 48 -13.28 -8.52 2.77
CA MET A 48 -13.95 -9.33 1.75
C MET A 48 -13.81 -10.83 2.05
N ALA A 49 -12.61 -11.31 2.36
CA ALA A 49 -12.38 -12.71 2.75
C ALA A 49 -13.23 -13.10 3.97
N ARG A 50 -13.35 -12.21 4.97
CA ARG A 50 -14.17 -12.48 6.15
C ARG A 50 -15.66 -12.56 5.83
N LEU A 51 -16.16 -11.70 4.94
CA LEU A 51 -17.54 -11.75 4.48
C LEU A 51 -17.83 -13.03 3.69
N GLU A 52 -16.90 -13.46 2.83
CA GLU A 52 -16.97 -14.72 2.10
C GLU A 52 -16.99 -15.94 3.04
N GLU A 53 -16.12 -15.96 4.05
CA GLU A 53 -16.10 -17.01 5.08
C GLU A 53 -17.41 -17.11 5.87
N LEU A 54 -18.02 -15.97 6.21
CA LEU A 54 -19.30 -15.93 6.91
C LEU A 54 -20.43 -16.39 5.99
N MET A 55 -20.43 -15.96 4.74
CA MET A 55 -21.43 -16.33 3.75
C MET A 55 -21.41 -17.83 3.46
N ALA A 56 -20.22 -18.46 3.44
CA ALA A 56 -20.06 -19.90 3.25
C ALA A 56 -20.66 -20.76 4.39
N LYS A 57 -20.90 -20.17 5.57
CA LYS A 57 -21.54 -20.84 6.71
C LYS A 57 -23.06 -20.72 6.71
N GLU A 58 -23.60 -19.85 5.87
CA GLU A 58 -25.03 -19.57 5.77
C GLU A 58 -25.67 -20.40 4.65
N SER A 59 -26.93 -20.80 4.85
CA SER A 59 -27.68 -21.46 3.78
C SER A 59 -27.91 -20.50 2.61
N PRO A 60 -27.61 -20.91 1.36
CA PRO A 60 -27.85 -20.10 0.18
C PRO A 60 -29.28 -19.57 0.14
N GLY A 61 -29.43 -18.26 -0.09
CA GLY A 61 -30.72 -17.61 -0.23
C GLY A 61 -31.42 -17.19 1.07
N ASN A 62 -30.87 -17.53 2.25
CA ASN A 62 -31.39 -17.00 3.52
C ASN A 62 -31.13 -15.48 3.63
N ILE A 63 -31.82 -14.80 4.56
CA ILE A 63 -31.72 -13.33 4.71
C ILE A 63 -30.29 -12.89 5.03
N MET A 64 -29.58 -13.64 5.87
CA MET A 64 -28.19 -13.32 6.26
C MET A 64 -27.23 -13.49 5.07
N HIS A 65 -27.35 -14.56 4.31
CA HIS A 65 -26.59 -14.80 3.08
C HIS A 65 -26.80 -13.66 2.07
N LYS A 66 -28.04 -13.22 1.85
CA LYS A 66 -28.32 -12.08 0.96
C LYS A 66 -27.69 -10.79 1.47
N ARG A 67 -27.75 -10.54 2.78
CA ARG A 67 -27.12 -9.37 3.40
C ARG A 67 -25.59 -9.40 3.28
N LEU A 68 -24.96 -10.54 3.54
CA LEU A 68 -23.51 -10.72 3.43
C LEU A 68 -23.04 -10.56 1.98
N ALA A 69 -23.78 -11.12 1.02
CA ALA A 69 -23.50 -10.94 -0.40
C ALA A 69 -23.59 -9.46 -0.82
N TYR A 70 -24.59 -8.73 -0.33
CA TYR A 70 -24.72 -7.30 -0.55
C TYR A 70 -23.54 -6.53 0.05
N GLU A 71 -23.18 -6.79 1.31
CA GLU A 71 -22.07 -6.11 1.98
C GLU A 71 -20.71 -6.39 1.32
N LEU A 72 -20.51 -7.61 0.80
CA LEU A 72 -19.34 -7.98 0.02
C LEU A 72 -19.25 -7.17 -1.27
N GLU A 73 -20.36 -7.03 -2.00
CA GLU A 73 -20.41 -6.27 -3.24
C GLU A 73 -20.23 -4.77 -3.01
N GLU A 74 -20.85 -4.20 -1.96
CA GLU A 74 -20.63 -2.79 -1.62
C GLU A 74 -19.17 -2.54 -1.19
N THR A 75 -18.58 -3.43 -0.38
CA THR A 75 -17.17 -3.33 0.00
C THR A 75 -16.25 -3.34 -1.24
N ARG A 76 -16.57 -4.16 -2.25
CA ARG A 76 -15.83 -4.22 -3.51
C ARG A 76 -15.95 -2.92 -4.31
N LYS A 77 -17.17 -2.37 -4.43
CA LYS A 77 -17.41 -1.11 -5.13
C LYS A 77 -16.74 0.07 -4.44
N ASP A 78 -16.83 0.15 -3.12
CA ASP A 78 -16.21 1.22 -2.34
C ASP A 78 -14.70 1.21 -2.52
N ALA A 79 -14.05 0.03 -2.39
CA ALA A 79 -12.62 -0.10 -2.61
C ALA A 79 -12.21 0.30 -4.04
N ALA A 80 -12.97 -0.13 -5.06
CA ALA A 80 -12.70 0.25 -6.45
C ALA A 80 -12.89 1.76 -6.69
N TYR A 81 -13.93 2.35 -6.09
CA TYR A 81 -14.21 3.78 -6.18
C TYR A 81 -13.11 4.63 -5.55
N GLU A 82 -12.74 4.33 -4.31
CA GLU A 82 -11.66 5.03 -3.58
C GLU A 82 -10.33 4.95 -4.35
N ASN A 83 -9.97 3.75 -4.81
CA ASN A 83 -8.71 3.54 -5.53
C ASN A 83 -8.69 4.27 -6.86
N ARG A 84 -9.81 4.31 -7.60
CA ARG A 84 -9.92 5.06 -8.85
C ARG A 84 -9.74 6.56 -8.61
N LEU A 85 -10.40 7.12 -7.59
CA LEU A 85 -10.25 8.54 -7.25
C LEU A 85 -8.80 8.88 -6.91
N LEU A 86 -8.12 8.00 -6.18
CA LEU A 86 -6.74 8.22 -5.78
C LEU A 86 -5.81 8.21 -7.00
N VAL A 87 -5.97 7.22 -7.90
CA VAL A 87 -5.21 7.14 -9.15
C VAL A 87 -5.44 8.37 -10.01
N GLU A 88 -6.70 8.77 -10.19
CA GLU A 88 -7.06 9.97 -10.93
C GLU A 88 -6.43 11.23 -10.31
N ALA A 89 -6.49 11.38 -8.99
CA ALA A 89 -5.90 12.53 -8.30
C ALA A 89 -4.38 12.63 -8.51
N PHE A 90 -3.64 11.52 -8.39
CA PHE A 90 -2.19 11.51 -8.64
C PHE A 90 -1.88 11.73 -10.12
N ARG A 91 -2.56 11.06 -11.04
CA ARG A 91 -2.36 11.23 -12.48
C ARG A 91 -2.68 12.65 -12.94
N ASN A 92 -3.66 13.31 -12.35
CA ASN A 92 -4.06 14.66 -12.77
C ASN A 92 -3.22 15.78 -12.13
N ASN A 93 -2.75 15.60 -10.89
CA ASN A 93 -2.18 16.71 -10.12
C ASN A 93 -0.70 16.53 -9.75
N TYR A 94 -0.17 15.31 -9.69
CA TYR A 94 1.20 15.06 -9.27
C TYR A 94 2.17 15.06 -10.46
N ARG A 95 3.22 15.89 -10.40
CA ARG A 95 4.20 16.06 -11.50
C ARG A 95 5.66 16.02 -11.04
N PHE A 96 5.90 15.68 -9.77
CA PHE A 96 7.22 15.81 -9.19
C PHE A 96 8.16 14.65 -9.57
N SER A 97 7.65 13.43 -9.58
CA SER A 97 8.36 12.21 -9.99
C SER A 97 7.38 11.23 -10.64
N GLU A 98 7.90 10.10 -11.13
CA GLU A 98 7.06 9.01 -11.65
C GLU A 98 6.19 8.40 -10.52
N VAL A 99 4.98 7.96 -10.87
CA VAL A 99 4.04 7.36 -9.91
C VAL A 99 3.67 5.95 -10.37
N LEU A 100 3.87 4.99 -9.47
CA LEU A 100 3.41 3.62 -9.62
C LEU A 100 2.37 3.29 -8.55
N PHE A 101 1.40 2.46 -8.91
CA PHE A 101 0.33 2.04 -8.01
C PHE A 101 0.50 0.57 -7.63
N LEU A 102 0.25 0.22 -6.37
CA LEU A 102 0.49 -1.13 -5.83
C LEU A 102 -0.65 -1.53 -4.89
N PRO A 103 -1.24 -2.73 -5.02
CA PRO A 103 -2.17 -3.24 -4.01
C PRO A 103 -1.49 -3.41 -2.66
N ASP A 104 -2.19 -3.06 -1.58
CA ASP A 104 -1.68 -3.23 -0.21
C ASP A 104 -1.29 -4.66 0.14
N SER A 105 -1.96 -5.65 -0.45
CA SER A 105 -1.63 -7.07 -0.34
C SER A 105 -0.24 -7.43 -0.89
N LEU A 106 0.27 -6.67 -1.86
CA LEU A 106 1.58 -6.90 -2.50
C LEU A 106 2.68 -5.97 -1.98
N ALA A 107 2.36 -5.03 -1.07
CA ALA A 107 3.34 -4.17 -0.41
C ALA A 107 4.53 -4.91 0.22
N PRO A 108 4.37 -6.12 0.81
CA PRO A 108 5.51 -6.89 1.30
C PRO A 108 6.53 -7.28 0.22
N MET A 109 6.14 -7.37 -1.06
CA MET A 109 7.03 -7.76 -2.16
C MET A 109 8.09 -6.70 -2.48
N LEU A 110 7.80 -5.41 -2.20
CA LEU A 110 8.78 -4.34 -2.29
C LEU A 110 9.99 -4.59 -1.39
N LYS A 111 9.76 -5.08 -0.16
CA LYS A 111 10.83 -5.41 0.79
C LYS A 111 11.62 -6.65 0.36
N ALA A 112 10.97 -7.55 -0.37
CA ALA A 112 11.57 -8.76 -0.89
C ALA A 112 12.34 -8.54 -2.20
N GLN A 113 12.47 -7.28 -2.68
CA GLN A 113 13.10 -6.92 -3.96
C GLN A 113 12.49 -7.65 -5.17
N LYS A 114 11.22 -8.04 -5.09
CA LYS A 114 10.46 -8.65 -6.19
C LYS A 114 9.53 -7.59 -6.77
N GLN A 115 10.00 -6.88 -7.78
CA GLN A 115 9.31 -5.72 -8.36
C GLN A 115 8.53 -6.04 -9.65
N GLU A 116 8.78 -7.20 -10.27
CA GLU A 116 8.02 -7.65 -11.45
C GLU A 116 6.60 -8.10 -11.05
N GLY A 117 5.60 -7.68 -11.82
CA GLY A 117 4.23 -8.20 -11.67
C GLY A 117 3.43 -7.65 -10.49
N ILE A 118 3.95 -6.65 -9.75
CA ILE A 118 3.29 -6.15 -8.53
C ILE A 118 2.57 -4.81 -8.73
N PHE A 119 3.00 -4.01 -9.71
CA PHE A 119 2.41 -2.70 -9.96
C PHE A 119 1.14 -2.83 -10.81
N LEU A 120 0.30 -1.80 -10.74
CA LEU A 120 -0.94 -1.72 -11.50
C LEU A 120 -0.76 -0.88 -12.75
N ASN A 121 -1.34 -1.35 -13.85
CA ASN A 121 -1.50 -0.58 -15.07
C ASN A 121 -2.62 0.47 -14.94
N ASP A 122 -2.84 1.23 -16.01
CA ASP A 122 -3.85 2.29 -16.05
C ASP A 122 -5.30 1.80 -15.91
N SER A 123 -5.54 0.50 -16.08
CA SER A 123 -6.83 -0.15 -15.84
C SER A 123 -6.98 -0.71 -14.42
N LEU A 124 -6.04 -0.41 -13.51
CA LEU A 124 -5.97 -0.94 -12.15
C LEU A 124 -5.87 -2.47 -12.08
N GLN A 125 -5.27 -3.06 -13.11
CA GLN A 125 -4.94 -4.49 -13.15
C GLN A 125 -3.44 -4.67 -12.96
N LEU A 126 -3.03 -5.82 -12.42
CA LEU A 126 -1.61 -6.12 -12.28
C LEU A 126 -0.94 -6.10 -13.66
N ASP A 127 0.13 -5.31 -13.76
CA ASP A 127 0.98 -5.23 -14.94
C ASP A 127 2.09 -6.29 -14.83
N PRO A 128 2.20 -7.24 -15.78
CA PRO A 128 3.28 -8.21 -15.76
C PRO A 128 4.66 -7.62 -16.15
N ALA A 129 4.72 -6.39 -16.66
CA ALA A 129 5.93 -5.74 -17.17
C ALA A 129 6.74 -5.02 -16.09
#